data_AF-A0A532UKG5-F1
#
_entry.id   AF-A0A532UKG5-F1
#
_cell.length_a   1.000
_cell.length_b   1.000
_cell.length_c   1.000
_cell.angle_alpha   90.00
_cell.angle_beta   90.00
_cell.angle_gamma   90.00
#
_symmetry.space_group_name_H-M   'P 1'
#
loop_
_entity.id
_entity.type
_entity.pdbx_description
1 polymer ?
#
loop_
_entity_poly.entity_id
_entity_poly.type
_entity_poly.pdbx_seq_one_letter_code
_entity_poly.pdbx_strand_id
1 'polypeptide(L)'
;MLLLLALSSCKSRQLTRPTVQMEVEQRFWIRVLLLDDARSCTLKTGSPFSVTKDRIIPQTQIAKVRFTKVDAPFIIRVADGNITIAGRTFTSGEVVIFTEDPYIFNLNGNDYRGNLKLITNPDGNSFDAINLVPPEPYLAGVVGAEMPDYWEADALKAQAIAARTYCFYIKRRFGTNRNWDVKQTEANQVYRGLREETTQIWNAVNQTRGQVLMCAQADGTEDIFPSYYSSTCGGHTENSRNVFGDSYGPLGGVRCPYCQDVAQLKDFFWPMIKFDRASVTAKLLKKYPALKQLGKITNISPAGESDYGEFSRVTKVKLTGSTGKSDFLRAEDFRLTIDSTGRKLKSSICKIVKWDNDWAFLSGRGWGHGVGMCQYGAEGMAREGKTVEQILSYYYPGSKILTLGY
;
A
#
# COMPACT_ATOMS: atom_id res chain seq x y z
N MET A 1 -44.35 -5.15 37.98
CA MET A 1 -42.93 -5.19 38.41
C MET A 1 -42.12 -5.66 37.22
N LEU A 2 -41.61 -4.73 36.39
CA LEU A 2 -40.83 -5.03 35.19
C LEU A 2 -39.38 -5.34 35.61
N LEU A 3 -38.90 -6.56 35.34
CA LEU A 3 -37.50 -6.94 35.52
C LEU A 3 -36.72 -6.52 34.26
N LEU A 4 -35.93 -5.44 34.37
CA LEU A 4 -34.94 -5.08 33.36
C LEU A 4 -33.73 -6.02 33.51
N LEU A 5 -33.59 -6.96 32.59
CA LEU A 5 -32.36 -7.74 32.38
C LEU A 5 -31.31 -6.83 31.74
N ALA A 6 -30.33 -6.41 32.54
CA ALA A 6 -29.13 -5.75 32.05
C ALA A 6 -28.30 -6.76 31.25
N LEU A 7 -28.45 -6.73 29.92
CA LEU A 7 -27.53 -7.39 29.00
C LEU A 7 -26.17 -6.71 29.12
N SER A 8 -25.29 -7.33 29.90
CA SER A 8 -23.88 -6.98 29.97
C SER A 8 -23.31 -7.10 28.56
N SER A 9 -22.66 -6.04 28.07
CA SER A 9 -22.05 -6.02 26.76
C SER A 9 -21.05 -7.17 26.64
N CYS A 10 -21.39 -8.14 25.78
CA CYS A 10 -20.49 -9.21 25.42
C CYS A 10 -19.35 -8.57 24.62
N LYS A 11 -18.25 -8.19 25.27
CA LYS A 11 -17.01 -7.87 24.57
C LYS A 11 -16.66 -9.10 23.73
N SER A 12 -16.66 -8.97 22.40
CA SER A 12 -16.14 -10.02 21.53
C SER A 12 -14.71 -10.31 21.98
N ARG A 13 -14.48 -11.48 22.57
CA ARG A 13 -13.14 -11.93 22.93
C ARG A 13 -12.46 -12.26 21.61
N GLN A 14 -11.81 -11.27 21.01
CA GLN A 14 -11.02 -11.46 19.80
C GLN A 14 -9.88 -12.40 20.23
N LEU A 15 -9.96 -13.67 19.81
CA LEU A 15 -8.85 -14.61 19.93
C LEU A 15 -7.75 -14.07 19.02
N THR A 16 -6.89 -13.23 19.58
CA THR A 16 -5.71 -12.75 18.87
C THR A 16 -4.80 -13.95 18.66
N ARG A 17 -4.83 -14.51 17.45
CA ARG A 17 -3.94 -15.61 17.06
C ARG A 17 -2.50 -15.16 17.37
N PRO A 18 -1.65 -16.00 17.97
CA PRO A 18 -0.24 -15.70 18.16
C PRO A 18 0.39 -15.25 16.84
N THR A 19 1.30 -14.29 16.89
CA THR A 19 2.02 -13.88 15.68
C THR A 19 2.93 -15.01 15.25
N VAL A 20 2.64 -15.59 14.10
CA VAL A 20 3.45 -16.65 13.48
C VAL A 20 4.71 -16.08 12.86
N GLN A 21 5.70 -16.93 12.57
CA GLN A 21 6.90 -16.59 11.79
C GLN A 21 7.84 -15.58 12.45
N MET A 22 7.78 -15.44 13.77
CA MET A 22 8.73 -14.61 14.51
C MET A 22 10.16 -15.18 14.49
N GLU A 23 10.29 -16.46 14.14
CA GLU A 23 11.53 -17.21 13.94
C GLU A 23 12.13 -17.07 12.53
N VAL A 24 11.38 -16.55 11.55
CA VAL A 24 11.87 -16.36 10.19
C VAL A 24 13.07 -15.41 10.20
N GLU A 25 14.07 -15.69 9.37
CA GLU A 25 15.28 -14.86 9.29
C GLU A 25 14.95 -13.38 9.04
N GLN A 26 15.58 -12.49 9.81
CA GLN A 26 15.29 -11.06 9.80
C GLN A 26 15.46 -10.39 8.42
N ARG A 27 16.24 -10.98 7.50
CA ARG A 27 16.34 -10.48 6.13
C ARG A 27 15.02 -10.52 5.35
N PHE A 28 14.11 -11.43 5.72
CA PHE A 28 12.77 -11.52 5.11
C PHE A 28 11.74 -10.62 5.79
N TRP A 29 12.01 -10.13 7.00
CA TRP A 29 11.07 -9.26 7.68
C TRP A 29 10.83 -7.98 6.88
N ILE A 30 9.58 -7.54 6.87
CA ILE A 30 9.15 -6.32 6.19
C ILE A 30 9.29 -5.16 7.16
N ARG A 31 9.92 -4.09 6.70
CA ARG A 31 10.10 -2.84 7.45
C ARG A 31 9.06 -1.83 6.95
N VAL A 32 7.96 -1.65 7.66
CA VAL A 32 6.87 -0.75 7.25
C VAL A 32 6.99 0.59 7.97
N LEU A 33 7.12 1.70 7.24
CA LEU A 33 7.06 3.04 7.83
C LEU A 33 5.62 3.36 8.25
N LEU A 34 5.39 3.47 9.57
CA LEU A 34 4.10 3.79 10.17
C LEU A 34 3.94 5.29 10.46
N LEU A 35 5.00 5.93 10.96
CA LEU A 35 5.05 7.38 11.23
C LEU A 35 6.34 7.95 10.63
N ASP A 36 6.23 9.14 10.04
CA ASP A 36 7.28 9.89 9.35
C ASP A 36 7.38 11.25 10.06
N ASP A 37 8.59 11.68 10.44
CA ASP A 37 8.84 12.95 11.14
C ASP A 37 8.00 13.18 12.42
N ALA A 38 7.78 12.13 13.22
CA ALA A 38 6.98 12.22 14.44
C ALA A 38 7.78 12.79 15.61
N ARG A 39 7.23 13.79 16.33
CA ARG A 39 7.83 14.27 17.59
C ARG A 39 7.48 13.41 18.80
N SER A 40 6.33 12.75 18.73
CA SER A 40 5.83 11.87 19.77
C SER A 40 4.80 10.89 19.23
N CYS A 41 4.65 9.74 19.87
CA CYS A 41 3.55 8.81 19.64
C CYS A 41 3.11 8.17 20.95
N THR A 42 1.92 7.57 20.94
CA THR A 42 1.40 6.76 22.04
C THR A 42 1.62 5.29 21.70
N LEU A 43 2.30 4.56 22.59
CA LEU A 43 2.49 3.12 22.49
C LEU A 43 1.74 2.43 23.63
N LYS A 44 1.06 1.33 23.33
CA LYS A 44 0.55 0.38 24.31
C LYS A 44 0.94 -1.02 23.87
N THR A 45 1.40 -1.87 24.78
CA THR A 45 1.55 -3.30 24.51
C THR A 45 0.69 -4.06 25.52
N GLY A 46 0.15 -5.22 25.10
CA GLY A 46 -0.57 -6.14 25.98
C GLY A 46 0.32 -7.22 26.60
N SER A 47 1.62 -7.20 26.27
CA SER A 47 2.64 -8.12 26.75
C SER A 47 3.88 -7.33 27.19
N PRO A 48 4.73 -7.91 28.06
CA PRO A 48 6.04 -7.34 28.36
C PRO A 48 6.85 -7.06 27.08
N PHE A 49 7.77 -6.12 27.17
CA PHE A 49 8.63 -5.78 26.05
C PHE A 49 10.04 -5.43 26.51
N SER A 50 10.98 -5.50 25.57
CA SER A 50 12.38 -5.17 25.79
C SER A 50 12.83 -4.10 24.81
N VAL A 51 13.64 -3.15 25.27
CA VAL A 51 14.22 -2.11 24.41
C VAL A 51 15.72 -2.32 24.28
N THR A 52 16.23 -2.22 23.04
CA THR A 52 17.67 -2.21 22.73
C THR A 52 18.07 -0.96 21.94
N LYS A 53 19.35 -0.59 22.03
CA LYS A 53 20.00 0.43 21.20
C LYS A 53 20.75 -0.16 20.00
N ASP A 54 21.04 -1.46 20.00
CA ASP A 54 21.95 -2.08 19.03
C ASP A 54 21.25 -2.65 17.81
N ARG A 55 21.94 -2.51 16.67
CA ARG A 55 21.38 -2.57 15.32
C ARG A 55 21.17 -3.99 14.77
N ILE A 56 21.86 -5.04 15.22
CA ILE A 56 21.94 -6.31 14.47
C ILE A 56 22.30 -7.54 15.39
N ILE A 57 21.41 -8.55 15.49
CA ILE A 57 21.60 -10.00 15.86
C ILE A 57 21.95 -10.34 17.36
N PRO A 58 21.87 -11.63 17.81
CA PRO A 58 20.72 -12.48 18.15
C PRO A 58 20.19 -12.22 19.59
N GLN A 59 19.03 -12.81 19.94
CA GLN A 59 18.30 -12.52 21.19
C GLN A 59 19.10 -12.69 22.51
N THR A 60 20.27 -13.33 22.48
CA THR A 60 20.95 -13.92 23.63
C THR A 60 22.04 -13.09 24.32
N GLN A 61 22.48 -11.93 23.80
CA GLN A 61 23.59 -11.17 24.43
C GLN A 61 23.47 -9.64 24.49
N ILE A 62 22.36 -9.03 24.05
CA ILE A 62 22.23 -7.57 24.16
C ILE A 62 21.63 -7.17 25.51
N ALA A 63 22.21 -6.16 26.17
CA ALA A 63 21.64 -5.55 27.37
C ALA A 63 20.26 -4.93 27.06
N LYS A 64 19.22 -5.69 27.34
CA LYS A 64 17.82 -5.31 27.11
C LYS A 64 17.25 -4.66 28.36
N VAL A 65 16.67 -3.48 28.19
CA VAL A 65 15.83 -2.90 29.24
C VAL A 65 14.43 -3.52 29.11
N ARG A 66 14.11 -4.45 30.02
CA ARG A 66 12.81 -5.14 30.04
C ARG A 66 11.78 -4.34 30.86
N PHE A 67 10.56 -4.27 30.35
CA PHE A 67 9.41 -3.63 30.97
C PHE A 67 8.31 -4.69 31.18
N THR A 68 7.89 -4.90 32.43
CA THR A 68 7.00 -6.01 32.83
C THR A 68 5.55 -5.60 33.06
N LYS A 69 5.27 -4.31 33.29
CA LYS A 69 3.92 -3.79 33.53
C LYS A 69 3.44 -3.04 32.30
N VAL A 70 2.49 -3.61 31.57
CA VAL A 70 2.05 -3.06 30.30
C VAL A 70 0.57 -3.30 30.09
N ASP A 71 -0.19 -2.21 30.20
CA ASP A 71 -1.65 -2.17 29.99
C ASP A 71 -2.18 -0.72 29.89
N ALA A 72 -1.45 0.24 30.47
CA ALA A 72 -1.66 1.67 30.23
C ALA A 72 -0.81 2.13 29.03
N PRO A 73 -1.37 2.91 28.09
CA PRO A 73 -0.59 3.57 27.06
C PRO A 73 0.47 4.49 27.67
N PHE A 74 1.65 4.53 27.06
CA PHE A 74 2.72 5.47 27.42
C PHE A 74 3.17 6.26 26.19
N ILE A 75 3.64 7.48 26.43
CA ILE A 75 4.08 8.37 25.37
C ILE A 75 5.56 8.13 25.10
N ILE A 76 5.89 7.97 23.82
CA ILE A 76 7.25 8.01 23.30
C ILE A 76 7.50 9.41 22.78
N ARG A 77 8.63 10.01 23.15
CA ARG A 77 9.04 11.35 22.70
C ARG A 77 10.49 11.35 22.28
N VAL A 78 10.85 12.23 21.37
CA VAL A 78 12.23 12.55 21.05
C VAL A 78 12.54 14.00 21.43
N ALA A 79 13.71 14.22 21.99
CA ALA A 79 14.26 15.55 22.25
C ALA A 79 15.78 15.46 22.28
N ASP A 80 16.45 16.42 21.63
CA ASP A 80 17.92 16.52 21.57
C ASP A 80 18.60 15.21 21.13
N GLY A 81 18.01 14.52 20.15
CA GLY A 81 18.50 13.25 19.62
C GLY A 81 18.12 12.01 20.45
N ASN A 82 17.54 12.18 21.63
CA ASN A 82 17.28 11.12 22.59
C ASN A 82 15.82 10.69 22.60
N ILE A 83 15.59 9.37 22.61
CA ILE A 83 14.23 8.80 22.64
C ILE A 83 13.88 8.42 24.07
N THR A 84 12.76 8.93 24.58
CA THR A 84 12.22 8.57 25.90
C THR A 84 11.08 7.57 25.74
N ILE A 85 11.19 6.40 26.37
CA ILE A 85 10.19 5.32 26.36
C ILE A 85 9.84 4.97 27.80
N ALA A 86 8.56 5.08 28.17
CA ALA A 86 8.06 4.76 29.51
C ALA A 86 8.90 5.38 30.65
N GLY A 87 9.30 6.65 30.49
CA GLY A 87 10.08 7.40 31.47
C GLY A 87 11.59 7.11 31.47
N ARG A 88 12.09 6.21 30.60
CA ARG A 88 13.53 5.95 30.44
C ARG A 88 14.05 6.58 29.16
N THR A 89 15.18 7.29 29.26
CA THR A 89 15.83 7.93 28.12
C THR A 89 16.88 7.01 27.50
N PHE A 90 16.82 6.87 26.18
CA PHE A 90 17.75 6.11 25.38
C PHE A 90 18.56 7.08 24.51
N THR A 91 19.83 7.25 24.88
CA THR A 91 20.83 7.99 24.10
C THR A 91 21.31 7.14 22.92
N SER A 92 20.53 7.12 21.85
CA SER A 92 20.84 6.43 20.59
C SER A 92 20.00 7.05 19.48
N GLY A 93 20.56 7.18 18.28
CA GLY A 93 19.80 7.56 17.08
C GLY A 93 18.83 6.47 16.61
N GLU A 94 18.88 5.28 17.20
CA GLU A 94 17.99 4.17 16.90
C GLU A 94 17.69 3.34 18.14
N VAL A 95 16.42 2.93 18.30
CA VAL A 95 16.00 1.95 19.31
C VAL A 95 15.03 0.95 18.72
N VAL A 96 15.08 -0.29 19.21
CA VAL A 96 14.12 -1.34 18.83
C VAL A 96 13.39 -1.84 20.08
N ILE A 97 12.06 -1.83 19.99
CA ILE A 97 11.12 -2.34 20.97
C ILE A 97 10.71 -3.74 20.53
N PHE A 98 11.23 -4.75 21.21
CA PHE A 98 10.86 -6.14 21.05
C PHE A 98 9.65 -6.46 21.92
N THR A 99 8.52 -6.74 21.30
CA THR A 99 7.33 -7.25 22.00
C THR A 99 7.56 -8.71 22.38
N GLU A 100 6.97 -9.15 23.49
CA GLU A 100 6.86 -10.59 23.82
C GLU A 100 5.51 -11.14 23.33
N ASP A 101 5.33 -12.46 23.36
CA ASP A 101 4.09 -13.14 22.95
C ASP A 101 2.84 -12.43 23.52
N PRO A 102 1.83 -12.09 22.70
CA PRO A 102 1.58 -12.52 21.31
C PRO A 102 2.27 -11.70 20.20
N TYR A 103 3.26 -10.87 20.55
CA TYR A 103 4.01 -9.98 19.67
C TYR A 103 3.16 -8.89 19.00
N ILE A 104 2.36 -8.19 19.81
CA ILE A 104 1.44 -7.15 19.35
C ILE A 104 1.70 -5.85 20.10
N PHE A 105 1.71 -4.75 19.36
CA PHE A 105 1.75 -3.39 19.91
C PHE A 105 0.69 -2.50 19.26
N ASN A 106 0.14 -1.58 20.04
CA ASN A 106 -0.77 -0.54 19.61
C ASN A 106 0.00 0.77 19.47
N LEU A 107 0.03 1.35 18.27
CA LEU A 107 0.65 2.64 17.98
C LEU A 107 -0.43 3.63 17.55
N ASN A 108 -0.63 4.69 18.35
CA ASN A 108 -1.64 5.73 18.12
C ASN A 108 -3.05 5.17 17.87
N GLY A 109 -3.44 4.10 18.57
CA GLY A 109 -4.78 3.50 18.46
C GLY A 109 -4.91 2.36 17.45
N ASN A 110 -3.85 2.05 16.67
CA ASN A 110 -3.87 0.93 15.72
C ASN A 110 -2.97 -0.20 16.19
N ASP A 111 -3.46 -1.45 16.12
CA ASP A 111 -2.72 -2.64 16.52
C ASP A 111 -1.90 -3.22 15.36
N TYR A 112 -0.64 -3.55 15.64
CA TYR A 112 0.32 -4.13 14.71
C TYR A 112 0.99 -5.36 15.29
N ARG A 113 1.34 -6.32 14.42
CA ARG A 113 2.14 -7.51 14.77
C ARG A 113 3.63 -7.22 14.66
N GLY A 114 4.42 -7.95 15.43
CA GLY A 114 5.88 -7.89 15.42
C GLY A 114 6.45 -6.82 16.35
N ASN A 115 7.55 -6.19 15.92
CA ASN A 115 8.35 -5.27 16.71
C ASN A 115 8.27 -3.84 16.16
N LEU A 116 8.66 -2.86 16.98
CA LEU A 116 8.69 -1.46 16.62
C LEU A 116 10.12 -0.92 16.67
N LYS A 117 10.62 -0.39 15.57
CA LYS A 117 11.89 0.30 15.47
C LYS A 117 11.65 1.80 15.35
N LEU A 118 12.41 2.59 16.10
CA LEU A 118 12.38 4.05 16.07
C LEU A 118 13.74 4.56 15.64
N ILE A 119 13.77 5.54 14.74
CA ILE A 119 15.00 6.17 14.26
C ILE A 119 14.85 7.67 14.40
N THR A 120 15.75 8.29 15.15
CA THR A 120 15.79 9.74 15.28
C THR A 120 16.25 10.37 13.97
N ASN A 121 15.54 11.40 13.53
CA ASN A 121 15.84 12.14 12.32
C ASN A 121 16.98 13.16 12.57
N PRO A 122 17.65 13.67 11.51
CA PRO A 122 18.80 14.56 11.65
C PRO A 122 18.52 15.86 12.41
N ASP A 123 17.26 16.27 12.53
CA ASP A 123 16.84 17.45 13.30
C ASP A 123 16.93 17.26 14.83
N GLY A 124 17.13 16.02 15.30
CA GLY A 124 17.16 15.63 16.71
C GLY A 124 15.83 15.76 17.45
N ASN A 125 14.76 16.15 16.77
CA ASN A 125 13.47 16.53 17.34
C ASN A 125 12.28 15.79 16.73
N SER A 126 12.54 14.93 15.75
CA SER A 126 11.57 14.00 15.17
C SER A 126 12.18 12.59 15.01
N PHE A 127 11.31 11.60 14.84
CA PHE A 127 11.70 10.22 14.58
C PHE A 127 10.74 9.56 13.59
N ASP A 128 11.27 8.56 12.88
CA ASP A 128 10.50 7.61 12.09
C ASP A 128 10.12 6.40 12.93
N ALA A 129 8.87 5.94 12.82
CA ALA A 129 8.38 4.72 13.46
C ALA A 129 8.19 3.61 12.42
N ILE A 130 8.90 2.50 12.59
CA ILE A 130 9.00 1.42 11.59
C ILE A 130 8.55 0.11 12.23
N ASN A 131 7.47 -0.49 11.70
CA ASN A 131 7.07 -1.84 12.06
C ASN A 131 8.05 -2.84 11.45
N LEU A 132 8.64 -3.69 12.28
CA LEU A 132 9.37 -4.88 11.86
C LEU A 132 8.42 -6.08 12.00
N VAL A 133 8.01 -6.68 10.90
CA VAL A 133 6.96 -7.71 10.88
C VAL A 133 7.32 -8.85 9.92
N PRO A 134 7.07 -10.13 10.26
CA PRO A 134 7.25 -11.22 9.32
C PRO A 134 6.33 -11.09 8.09
N PRO A 135 6.69 -11.71 6.94
CA PRO A 135 5.96 -11.51 5.68
C PRO A 135 4.48 -11.86 5.73
N GLU A 136 4.09 -13.01 6.30
CA GLU A 136 2.69 -13.45 6.26
C GLU A 136 1.77 -12.63 7.19
N PRO A 137 2.17 -12.29 8.43
CA PRO A 137 1.49 -11.28 9.24
C PRO A 137 1.32 -9.92 8.54
N TYR A 138 2.34 -9.44 7.83
CA TYR A 138 2.23 -8.22 7.04
C TYR A 138 1.16 -8.35 5.95
N LEU A 139 1.19 -9.46 5.21
CA LEU A 139 0.25 -9.72 4.12
C LEU A 139 -1.19 -9.89 4.59
N ALA A 140 -1.43 -10.47 5.77
CA ALA A 140 -2.77 -10.53 6.33
C ALA A 140 -3.36 -9.12 6.52
N GLY A 141 -2.55 -8.17 7.00
CA GLY A 141 -2.95 -6.76 7.13
C GLY A 141 -3.05 -6.00 5.81
N VAL A 142 -2.40 -6.47 4.74
CA VAL A 142 -2.50 -5.88 3.39
C VAL A 142 -3.70 -6.43 2.63
N VAL A 143 -3.80 -7.76 2.49
CA VAL A 143 -4.86 -8.39 1.70
C VAL A 143 -6.24 -8.03 2.26
N GLY A 144 -6.41 -8.01 3.59
CA GLY A 144 -7.66 -7.59 4.21
C GLY A 144 -7.99 -6.11 4.03
N ALA A 145 -6.99 -5.24 3.86
CA ALA A 145 -7.20 -3.82 3.58
C ALA A 145 -7.54 -3.55 2.11
N GLU A 146 -7.12 -4.44 1.22
CA GLU A 146 -7.23 -4.33 -0.24
C GLU A 146 -8.49 -5.01 -0.79
N MET A 147 -8.88 -6.16 -0.24
CA MET A 147 -10.02 -6.95 -0.72
C MET A 147 -10.98 -7.33 0.42
N PRO A 148 -12.31 -7.28 0.18
CA PRO A 148 -13.29 -7.77 1.13
C PRO A 148 -13.09 -9.26 1.44
N ASP A 149 -13.22 -9.62 2.71
CA ASP A 149 -12.96 -10.98 3.21
C ASP A 149 -13.96 -12.05 2.73
N TYR A 150 -15.14 -11.63 2.26
CA TYR A 150 -16.18 -12.49 1.69
C TYR A 150 -15.99 -12.78 0.19
N TRP A 151 -14.96 -12.22 -0.44
CA TRP A 151 -14.62 -12.54 -1.83
C TRP A 151 -14.09 -13.96 -1.95
N GLU A 152 -14.11 -14.47 -3.18
CA GLU A 152 -13.75 -15.85 -3.46
C GLU A 152 -12.32 -16.17 -3.05
N ALA A 153 -12.12 -17.38 -2.53
CA ALA A 153 -10.84 -17.77 -1.94
C ALA A 153 -9.68 -17.66 -2.93
N ASP A 154 -9.88 -18.02 -4.20
CA ASP A 154 -8.83 -17.95 -5.21
C ASP A 154 -8.50 -16.51 -5.65
N ALA A 155 -9.45 -15.57 -5.55
CA ALA A 155 -9.17 -14.14 -5.72
C ALA A 155 -8.30 -13.62 -4.57
N LEU A 156 -8.64 -13.96 -3.32
CA LEU A 156 -7.85 -13.59 -2.14
C LEU A 156 -6.43 -14.18 -2.19
N LYS A 157 -6.28 -15.43 -2.64
CA LYS A 157 -4.97 -16.07 -2.85
C LYS A 157 -4.16 -15.37 -3.95
N ALA A 158 -4.79 -15.01 -5.07
CA ALA A 158 -4.12 -14.26 -6.13
C ALA A 158 -3.59 -12.92 -5.61
N GLN A 159 -4.38 -12.20 -4.81
CA GLN A 159 -3.96 -10.98 -4.16
C GLN A 159 -2.83 -11.18 -3.16
N ALA A 160 -2.84 -12.25 -2.36
CA ALA A 160 -1.74 -12.56 -1.45
C ALA A 160 -0.42 -12.76 -2.20
N ILE A 161 -0.43 -13.51 -3.31
CA ILE A 161 0.76 -13.75 -4.14
C ILE A 161 1.24 -12.46 -4.82
N ALA A 162 0.34 -11.70 -5.43
CA ALA A 162 0.67 -10.42 -6.07
C ALA A 162 1.19 -9.39 -5.05
N ALA A 163 0.58 -9.32 -3.86
CA ALA A 163 1.02 -8.42 -2.79
C ALA A 163 2.38 -8.82 -2.23
N ARG A 164 2.65 -10.11 -2.02
CA ARG A 164 3.95 -10.62 -1.54
C ARG A 164 5.06 -10.31 -2.53
N THR A 165 4.80 -10.55 -3.81
CA THR A 165 5.74 -10.29 -4.90
C THR A 165 6.09 -8.80 -4.98
N TYR A 166 5.08 -7.93 -4.99
CA TYR A 166 5.28 -6.48 -5.01
C TYR A 166 6.08 -6.01 -3.79
N CYS A 167 5.73 -6.48 -2.58
CA CYS A 167 6.43 -6.12 -1.36
C CYS A 167 7.92 -6.48 -1.42
N PHE A 168 8.26 -7.71 -1.80
CA PHE A 168 9.65 -8.13 -1.94
C PHE A 168 10.38 -7.39 -3.07
N TYR A 169 9.69 -7.08 -4.17
CA TYR A 169 10.26 -6.26 -5.25
C TYR A 169 10.67 -4.88 -4.72
N ILE A 170 9.76 -4.18 -4.01
CA ILE A 170 10.02 -2.85 -3.45
C ILE A 170 11.14 -2.91 -2.40
N LYS A 171 11.10 -3.90 -1.49
CA LYS A 171 12.14 -4.13 -0.49
C LYS A 171 13.52 -4.25 -1.13
N ARG A 172 13.65 -5.10 -2.15
CA ARG A 172 14.93 -5.35 -2.81
C ARG A 172 15.41 -4.18 -3.65
N ARG A 173 14.51 -3.51 -4.37
CA ARG A 173 14.86 -2.45 -5.33
C ARG A 173 15.10 -1.09 -4.66
N PHE A 174 14.31 -0.77 -3.65
CA PHE A 174 14.27 0.57 -3.04
C PHE A 174 14.50 0.55 -1.52
N GLY A 175 14.38 -0.59 -0.85
CA GLY A 175 14.58 -0.70 0.59
C GLY A 175 16.05 -0.72 1.04
N THR A 176 16.99 -1.12 0.18
CA THR A 176 18.42 -1.28 0.55
C THR A 176 19.09 0.02 1.01
N ASN A 177 18.69 1.16 0.44
CA ASN A 177 19.23 2.49 0.77
C ASN A 177 18.35 3.25 1.77
N ARG A 178 17.34 2.60 2.35
CA ARG A 178 16.39 3.20 3.29
C ARG A 178 16.30 2.38 4.56
N ASN A 179 15.86 3.04 5.62
CA ASN A 179 15.59 2.38 6.90
C ASN A 179 14.32 1.51 6.88
N TRP A 180 13.47 1.69 5.87
CA TRP A 180 12.19 1.03 5.67
C TRP A 180 12.04 0.55 4.23
N ASP A 181 11.16 -0.43 4.02
CA ASP A 181 10.89 -1.07 2.73
C ASP A 181 9.69 -0.42 2.05
N VAL A 182 8.56 -0.31 2.76
CA VAL A 182 7.26 0.16 2.25
C VAL A 182 6.61 1.18 3.20
N LYS A 183 5.77 2.08 2.67
CA LYS A 183 4.85 2.92 3.46
C LYS A 183 3.48 2.25 3.53
N GLN A 184 2.72 2.54 4.60
CA GLN A 184 1.36 2.01 4.81
C GLN A 184 0.25 2.70 3.98
N THR A 185 0.59 3.37 2.88
CA THR A 185 -0.35 4.16 2.07
C THR A 185 -0.51 3.57 0.67
N GLU A 186 -1.48 4.09 -0.08
CA GLU A 186 -1.72 3.77 -1.49
C GLU A 186 -0.51 4.04 -2.41
N ALA A 187 0.54 4.70 -1.91
CA ALA A 187 1.81 4.85 -2.62
C ALA A 187 2.61 3.53 -2.72
N ASN A 188 2.36 2.57 -1.83
CA ASN A 188 2.89 1.21 -1.91
C ASN A 188 1.77 0.17 -1.81
N GLN A 189 1.31 -0.12 -0.59
CA GLN A 189 0.22 -1.04 -0.29
C GLN A 189 -0.49 -0.56 0.96
N VAL A 190 -1.81 -0.66 1.00
CA VAL A 190 -2.57 -0.28 2.19
C VAL A 190 -2.31 -1.32 3.28
N TYR A 191 -1.60 -0.95 4.34
CA TYR A 191 -1.34 -1.81 5.50
C TYR A 191 -2.00 -1.21 6.74
N ARG A 192 -2.91 -1.93 7.37
CA ARG A 192 -3.68 -1.44 8.52
C ARG A 192 -3.58 -2.34 9.75
N GLY A 193 -2.56 -3.20 9.79
CA GLY A 193 -2.28 -4.09 10.91
C GLY A 193 -3.43 -5.07 11.18
N LEU A 194 -3.66 -5.37 12.47
CA LEU A 194 -4.59 -6.44 12.88
C LEU A 194 -6.06 -6.17 12.55
N ARG A 195 -6.43 -4.91 12.33
CA ARG A 195 -7.83 -4.52 12.14
C ARG A 195 -8.46 -5.18 10.91
N GLU A 196 -7.67 -5.41 9.88
CA GLU A 196 -8.15 -5.96 8.61
C GLU A 196 -7.99 -7.48 8.51
N GLU A 197 -7.47 -8.12 9.56
CA GLU A 197 -7.28 -9.57 9.58
C GLU A 197 -8.60 -10.31 9.83
N THR A 198 -8.89 -11.31 9.00
CA THR A 198 -10.01 -12.24 9.20
C THR A 198 -9.55 -13.68 8.99
N THR A 199 -10.38 -14.66 9.34
CA THR A 199 -10.03 -16.08 9.15
C THR A 199 -9.83 -16.40 7.66
N GLN A 200 -10.66 -15.83 6.78
CA GLN A 200 -10.64 -16.02 5.34
C GLN A 200 -9.34 -15.46 4.74
N ILE A 201 -8.96 -14.25 5.16
CA ILE A 201 -7.70 -13.62 4.75
C ILE A 201 -6.50 -14.47 5.19
N TRP A 202 -6.48 -14.89 6.46
CA TRP A 202 -5.42 -15.79 6.95
C TRP A 202 -5.36 -17.12 6.20
N ASN A 203 -6.51 -17.69 5.82
CA ASN A 203 -6.53 -18.93 5.03
C ASN A 203 -5.89 -18.73 3.66
N ALA A 204 -6.20 -17.63 2.96
CA ALA A 204 -5.61 -17.31 1.67
C ALA A 204 -4.09 -17.06 1.77
N VAL A 205 -3.67 -16.29 2.77
CA VAL A 205 -2.25 -16.00 3.04
C VAL A 205 -1.47 -17.29 3.37
N ASN A 206 -1.99 -18.14 4.26
CA ASN A 206 -1.33 -19.38 4.65
C ASN A 206 -1.26 -20.41 3.52
N GLN A 207 -2.31 -20.54 2.71
CA GLN A 207 -2.33 -21.48 1.57
C GLN A 207 -1.39 -21.04 0.44
N THR A 208 -0.97 -19.78 0.43
CA THR A 208 -0.04 -19.22 -0.55
C THR A 208 1.29 -18.81 0.07
N ARG A 209 1.62 -19.37 1.25
CA ARG A 209 2.84 -19.01 2.00
C ARG A 209 4.06 -19.07 1.09
N GLY A 210 4.85 -18.00 1.11
CA GLY A 210 6.10 -17.92 0.34
C GLY A 210 5.93 -17.85 -1.18
N GLN A 211 4.72 -17.95 -1.73
CA GLN A 211 4.50 -17.91 -3.18
C GLN A 211 4.62 -16.48 -3.72
N VAL A 212 5.45 -16.32 -4.75
CA VAL A 212 5.71 -15.08 -5.48
C VAL A 212 5.64 -15.31 -6.99
N LEU A 213 5.49 -14.24 -7.76
CA LEU A 213 5.57 -14.26 -9.22
C LEU A 213 6.95 -13.86 -9.70
N MET A 214 7.48 -14.62 -10.65
CA MET A 214 8.70 -14.29 -11.38
C MET A 214 8.42 -14.21 -12.86
N CYS A 215 9.21 -13.41 -13.57
CA CYS A 215 9.20 -13.37 -15.03
C CYS A 215 10.62 -13.22 -15.57
N ALA A 216 10.78 -13.55 -16.85
CA ALA A 216 11.99 -13.25 -17.58
C ALA A 216 12.26 -11.73 -17.58
N GLN A 217 13.52 -11.37 -17.32
CA GLN A 217 14.05 -10.02 -17.36
C GLN A 217 14.74 -9.77 -18.72
N ALA A 218 15.06 -8.52 -19.01
CA ALA A 218 15.69 -8.13 -20.28
C ALA A 218 17.09 -8.75 -20.48
N ASP A 219 17.77 -9.12 -19.40
CA ASP A 219 19.09 -9.77 -19.41
C ASP A 219 19.01 -11.32 -19.52
N GLY A 220 17.81 -11.88 -19.68
CA GLY A 220 17.58 -13.32 -19.78
C GLY A 220 17.48 -14.06 -18.44
N THR A 221 17.67 -13.37 -17.30
CA THR A 221 17.45 -13.95 -15.98
C THR A 221 15.95 -14.04 -15.66
N GLU A 222 15.56 -14.89 -14.70
CA GLU A 222 14.21 -14.86 -14.13
C GLU A 222 14.25 -14.17 -12.77
N ASP A 223 13.32 -13.24 -12.56
CA ASP A 223 13.27 -12.49 -11.31
C ASP A 223 11.86 -12.00 -10.97
N ILE A 224 11.64 -11.61 -9.71
CA ILE A 224 10.42 -10.93 -9.28
C ILE A 224 10.33 -9.55 -9.94
N PHE A 225 9.09 -9.12 -10.20
CA PHE A 225 8.77 -7.86 -10.87
C PHE A 225 7.74 -7.08 -10.03
N PRO A 226 7.46 -5.79 -10.31
CA PRO A 226 6.46 -5.05 -9.56
C PRO A 226 5.08 -5.52 -10.00
N SER A 227 4.56 -6.58 -9.38
CA SER A 227 3.22 -7.15 -9.67
C SER A 227 2.10 -6.22 -9.23
N TYR A 228 1.98 -5.10 -9.94
CA TYR A 228 1.00 -4.05 -9.72
C TYR A 228 -0.42 -4.61 -9.76
N TYR A 229 -1.32 -4.02 -8.98
CA TYR A 229 -2.72 -4.36 -8.94
C TYR A 229 -3.56 -3.13 -8.59
N SER A 230 -4.81 -3.11 -9.00
CA SER A 230 -5.74 -2.00 -8.68
C SER A 230 -7.18 -2.48 -8.58
N SER A 231 -8.03 -1.68 -7.96
CA SER A 231 -9.44 -2.02 -7.67
C SER A 231 -10.21 -2.49 -8.90
N THR A 232 -10.38 -1.61 -9.89
CA THR A 232 -11.03 -1.99 -11.14
C THR A 232 -10.37 -1.30 -12.32
N CYS A 233 -9.96 -2.10 -13.31
CA CYS A 233 -9.28 -1.60 -14.50
C CYS A 233 -10.22 -0.84 -15.45
N GLY A 234 -11.54 -0.98 -15.28
CA GLY A 234 -12.52 -0.40 -16.18
C GLY A 234 -12.63 -1.15 -17.50
N GLY A 235 -12.45 -2.47 -17.54
CA GLY A 235 -12.64 -3.30 -18.75
C GLY A 235 -11.36 -3.62 -19.54
N HIS A 236 -10.25 -2.94 -19.27
CA HIS A 236 -8.94 -3.26 -19.84
C HIS A 236 -7.83 -2.79 -18.89
N THR A 237 -6.80 -3.62 -18.68
CA THR A 237 -5.61 -3.24 -17.90
C THR A 237 -4.59 -2.53 -18.78
N GLU A 238 -3.78 -1.66 -18.21
CA GLU A 238 -2.85 -0.81 -18.94
C GLU A 238 -1.43 -1.36 -18.91
N ASN A 239 -0.65 -1.03 -19.95
CA ASN A 239 0.78 -1.31 -20.02
C ASN A 239 1.53 -0.45 -18.98
N SER A 240 2.42 -1.06 -18.21
CA SER A 240 3.14 -0.34 -17.15
C SER A 240 4.01 0.81 -17.68
N ARG A 241 4.50 0.73 -18.92
CA ARG A 241 5.24 1.81 -19.59
C ARG A 241 4.45 3.10 -19.69
N ASN A 242 3.15 3.01 -19.95
CA ASN A 242 2.27 4.16 -20.15
C ASN A 242 1.93 4.86 -18.82
N VAL A 243 2.06 4.16 -17.69
CA VAL A 243 1.65 4.63 -16.37
C VAL A 243 2.84 4.96 -15.49
N PHE A 244 3.80 4.04 -15.38
CA PHE A 244 4.94 4.09 -14.48
C PHE A 244 6.28 4.23 -15.20
N GLY A 245 6.32 4.10 -16.53
CA GLY A 245 7.52 4.28 -17.35
C GLY A 245 8.51 3.12 -17.28
N ASP A 246 8.16 2.03 -16.58
CA ASP A 246 8.90 0.78 -16.59
C ASP A 246 8.35 -0.17 -17.66
N SER A 247 8.95 -1.36 -17.83
CA SER A 247 8.53 -2.29 -18.87
C SER A 247 8.89 -3.70 -18.45
N TYR A 248 7.87 -4.54 -18.20
CA TYR A 248 8.02 -5.95 -17.90
C TYR A 248 7.09 -6.76 -18.82
N GLY A 249 7.53 -7.94 -19.26
CA GLY A 249 6.74 -8.81 -20.14
C GLY A 249 5.31 -9.05 -19.63
N PRO A 250 5.10 -9.43 -18.36
CA PRO A 250 3.77 -9.64 -17.80
C PRO A 250 2.90 -8.39 -17.63
N LEU A 251 3.44 -7.18 -17.81
CA LEU A 251 2.75 -5.92 -17.55
C LEU A 251 2.39 -5.19 -18.85
N GLY A 252 1.97 -5.95 -19.87
CA GLY A 252 1.59 -5.44 -21.19
C GLY A 252 0.18 -4.86 -21.30
N GLY A 253 -0.71 -5.17 -20.35
CA GLY A 253 -2.13 -4.86 -20.42
C GLY A 253 -2.94 -5.97 -21.12
N VAL A 254 -4.12 -6.28 -20.59
CA VAL A 254 -5.04 -7.30 -21.11
C VAL A 254 -6.49 -6.80 -21.03
N ARG A 255 -7.34 -7.22 -21.98
CA ARG A 255 -8.79 -7.04 -21.87
C ARG A 255 -9.27 -7.69 -20.57
N CYS A 256 -10.28 -7.12 -19.91
CA CYS A 256 -10.81 -7.62 -18.65
C CYS A 256 -12.35 -7.63 -18.69
N PRO A 257 -12.99 -8.70 -19.21
CA PRO A 257 -14.44 -8.80 -19.23
C PRO A 257 -15.04 -9.04 -17.83
N TYR A 258 -14.25 -9.55 -16.89
CA TYR A 258 -14.73 -10.06 -15.61
C TYR A 258 -15.04 -8.98 -14.56
N CYS A 259 -14.59 -7.74 -14.77
CA CYS A 259 -14.72 -6.70 -13.74
C CYS A 259 -16.02 -5.90 -13.83
N GLN A 260 -16.69 -5.87 -14.98
CA GLN A 260 -17.84 -4.98 -15.20
C GLN A 260 -19.07 -5.41 -14.42
N ASP A 261 -19.38 -6.71 -14.42
CA ASP A 261 -20.60 -7.24 -13.79
C ASP A 261 -20.42 -7.55 -12.29
N VAL A 262 -19.17 -7.46 -11.81
CA VAL A 262 -18.79 -7.79 -10.43
C VAL A 262 -18.52 -6.53 -9.61
N ALA A 263 -17.93 -5.51 -10.25
CA ALA A 263 -17.70 -4.24 -9.59
C ALA A 263 -19.01 -3.52 -9.28
N GLN A 264 -19.08 -2.87 -8.11
CA GLN A 264 -20.19 -1.97 -7.83
C GLN A 264 -20.22 -0.86 -8.89
N LEU A 265 -21.41 -0.48 -9.35
CA LEU A 265 -21.56 0.52 -10.41
C LEU A 265 -20.83 1.83 -10.09
N LYS A 266 -20.83 2.27 -8.83
CA LYS A 266 -20.14 3.48 -8.35
C LYS A 266 -18.61 3.38 -8.33
N ASP A 267 -18.07 2.16 -8.35
CA ASP A 267 -16.63 1.88 -8.36
C ASP A 267 -16.14 1.67 -9.79
N PHE A 268 -17.00 1.08 -10.63
CA PHE A 268 -16.73 0.90 -12.05
C PHE A 268 -16.93 2.18 -12.87
N PHE A 269 -18.00 2.93 -12.63
CA PHE A 269 -18.25 4.24 -13.22
C PHE A 269 -18.27 5.30 -12.13
N TRP A 270 -17.73 6.47 -12.43
CA TRP A 270 -17.75 7.60 -11.52
C TRP A 270 -18.27 8.86 -12.23
N PRO A 271 -19.04 9.71 -11.51
CA PRO A 271 -19.75 10.84 -12.11
C PRO A 271 -18.79 11.97 -12.49
N MET A 272 -19.33 13.02 -13.12
CA MET A 272 -18.53 14.23 -13.35
C MET A 272 -17.97 14.76 -12.02
N ILE A 273 -16.66 15.05 -12.02
CA ILE A 273 -15.99 15.74 -10.92
C ILE A 273 -15.34 17.03 -11.42
N LYS A 274 -15.12 17.97 -10.51
CA LYS A 274 -14.52 19.27 -10.79
C LYS A 274 -13.38 19.56 -9.84
N PHE A 275 -12.35 20.23 -10.35
CA PHE A 275 -11.29 20.81 -9.56
C PHE A 275 -11.05 22.25 -9.97
N ASP A 276 -10.98 23.15 -9.00
CA ASP A 276 -10.66 24.56 -9.23
C ASP A 276 -9.32 24.69 -9.97
N ARG A 277 -9.30 25.52 -11.02
CA ARG A 277 -8.14 25.68 -11.91
C ARG A 277 -6.92 26.30 -11.22
N ALA A 278 -7.14 27.20 -10.27
CA ALA A 278 -6.06 27.82 -9.51
C ALA A 278 -5.44 26.80 -8.53
N SER A 279 -6.27 25.98 -7.88
CA SER A 279 -5.84 24.88 -7.03
C SER A 279 -5.02 23.84 -7.81
N VAL A 280 -5.50 23.42 -8.98
CA VAL A 280 -4.77 22.50 -9.87
C VAL A 280 -3.41 23.08 -10.26
N THR A 281 -3.38 24.35 -10.68
CA THR A 281 -2.13 25.04 -11.02
C THR A 281 -1.16 25.03 -9.82
N ALA A 282 -1.62 25.46 -8.64
CA ALA A 282 -0.78 25.54 -7.46
C ALA A 282 -0.20 24.16 -7.06
N LYS A 283 -1.01 23.10 -7.09
CA LYS A 283 -0.55 21.72 -6.81
C LYS A 283 0.51 21.26 -7.79
N LEU A 284 0.31 21.48 -9.09
CA LEU A 284 1.26 21.09 -10.14
C LEU A 284 2.59 21.85 -10.00
N LEU A 285 2.55 23.17 -9.81
CA LEU A 285 3.76 23.99 -9.68
C LEU A 285 4.52 23.74 -8.36
N LYS A 286 3.81 23.34 -7.30
CA LYS A 286 4.42 22.92 -6.04
C LYS A 286 5.17 21.60 -6.20
N LYS A 287 4.56 20.60 -6.88
CA LYS A 287 5.15 19.27 -7.02
C LYS A 287 6.21 19.20 -8.12
N TYR A 288 6.05 19.95 -9.21
CA TYR A 288 6.97 19.95 -10.34
C TYR A 288 7.50 21.37 -10.58
N PRO A 289 8.62 21.77 -9.93
CA PRO A 289 9.20 23.10 -10.09
C PRO A 289 9.54 23.48 -11.53
N ALA A 290 9.87 22.49 -12.38
CA ALA A 290 10.10 22.69 -13.81
C ALA A 290 8.88 23.29 -14.54
N LEU A 291 7.65 23.01 -14.07
CA LEU A 291 6.43 23.55 -14.66
C LEU A 291 6.21 25.05 -14.37
N LYS A 292 6.98 25.66 -13.45
CA LYS A 292 6.85 27.09 -13.13
C LYS A 292 7.01 28.00 -14.35
N GLN A 293 7.78 27.55 -15.35
CA GLN A 293 7.93 28.28 -16.62
C GLN A 293 6.63 28.43 -17.43
N LEU A 294 5.60 27.64 -17.13
CA LEU A 294 4.29 27.71 -17.78
C LEU A 294 3.43 28.87 -17.21
N GLY A 295 3.71 29.35 -16.00
CA GLY A 295 2.80 30.25 -15.29
C GLY A 295 1.47 29.55 -14.95
N LYS A 296 0.34 30.25 -15.10
CA LYS A 296 -0.98 29.69 -14.80
C LYS A 296 -1.37 28.65 -15.84
N ILE A 297 -1.88 27.49 -15.44
CA ILE A 297 -2.35 26.49 -16.40
C ILE A 297 -3.66 26.96 -17.07
N THR A 298 -3.61 27.15 -18.39
CA THR A 298 -4.71 27.68 -19.20
C THR A 298 -5.41 26.59 -20.02
N ASN A 299 -4.70 25.51 -20.37
CA ASN A 299 -5.25 24.34 -21.04
C ASN A 299 -4.68 23.02 -20.49
N ILE A 300 -5.51 21.99 -20.44
CA ILE A 300 -5.12 20.60 -20.18
C ILE A 300 -5.79 19.74 -21.26
N SER A 301 -5.01 19.01 -22.03
CA SER A 301 -5.54 18.12 -23.06
C SER A 301 -4.83 16.76 -23.04
N PRO A 302 -5.49 15.67 -23.46
CA PRO A 302 -4.80 14.43 -23.75
C PRO A 302 -3.69 14.66 -24.79
N ALA A 303 -2.56 14.00 -24.57
CA ALA A 303 -1.40 13.98 -25.46
C ALA A 303 -0.94 12.55 -25.81
N GLY A 304 -1.54 11.56 -25.18
CA GLY A 304 -1.36 10.14 -25.41
C GLY A 304 -2.50 9.40 -24.74
N GLU A 305 -3.04 8.41 -25.43
CA GLU A 305 -4.16 7.60 -24.98
C GLU A 305 -3.97 6.16 -25.45
N SER A 306 -4.42 5.22 -24.63
CA SER A 306 -4.63 3.84 -25.05
C SER A 306 -6.10 3.69 -25.41
N ASP A 307 -6.38 3.41 -26.67
CA ASP A 307 -7.74 3.24 -27.20
C ASP A 307 -8.16 1.76 -27.13
N TYR A 308 -9.30 1.50 -26.49
CA TYR A 308 -9.87 0.16 -26.34
C TYR A 308 -11.24 0.05 -27.05
N GLY A 309 -11.53 0.97 -27.98
CA GLY A 309 -12.76 1.04 -28.76
C GLY A 309 -13.87 1.79 -28.03
N GLU A 310 -14.44 1.19 -26.98
CA GLU A 310 -15.57 1.79 -26.26
C GLU A 310 -15.15 2.95 -25.34
N PHE A 311 -13.88 2.97 -24.94
CA PHE A 311 -13.29 3.98 -24.09
C PHE A 311 -11.78 4.06 -24.30
N SER A 312 -11.19 5.18 -23.91
CA SER A 312 -9.74 5.37 -23.93
C SER A 312 -9.23 5.72 -22.53
N ARG A 313 -8.05 5.22 -22.19
CA ARG A 313 -7.31 5.63 -20.99
C ARG A 313 -6.31 6.71 -21.37
N VAL A 314 -6.41 7.89 -20.77
CA VAL A 314 -5.39 8.93 -20.95
C VAL A 314 -4.09 8.44 -20.32
N THR A 315 -3.00 8.43 -21.08
CA THR A 315 -1.67 8.00 -20.62
C THR A 315 -0.73 9.19 -20.45
N LYS A 316 -0.95 10.27 -21.20
CA LYS A 316 -0.17 11.50 -21.14
C LYS A 316 -1.06 12.73 -21.29
N VAL A 317 -0.80 13.77 -20.50
CA VAL A 317 -1.47 15.07 -20.61
C VAL A 317 -0.48 16.14 -21.08
N LYS A 318 -0.95 17.03 -21.95
CA LYS A 318 -0.27 18.29 -22.29
C LYS A 318 -0.84 19.40 -21.42
N LEU A 319 0.06 20.14 -20.78
CA LEU A 319 -0.25 21.31 -19.97
C LEU A 319 0.19 22.55 -20.74
N THR A 320 -0.72 23.47 -21.03
CA THR A 320 -0.39 24.78 -21.63
C THR A 320 -0.53 25.88 -20.59
N GLY A 321 0.48 26.74 -20.54
CA GLY A 321 0.59 27.83 -19.60
C GLY A 321 0.12 29.19 -20.14
N SER A 322 -0.07 30.15 -19.24
CA SER A 322 -0.34 31.55 -19.58
C SER A 322 0.83 32.24 -20.28
N THR A 323 2.03 31.67 -20.20
CA THR A 323 3.22 32.15 -20.93
C THR A 323 3.26 31.69 -22.40
N GLY A 324 2.26 30.93 -22.85
CA GLY A 324 2.22 30.31 -24.18
C GLY A 324 3.07 29.03 -24.31
N LYS A 325 3.90 28.72 -23.31
CA LYS A 325 4.68 27.48 -23.25
C LYS A 325 3.80 26.27 -22.92
N SER A 326 4.29 25.08 -23.25
CA SER A 326 3.65 23.82 -22.85
C SER A 326 4.66 22.79 -22.39
N ASP A 327 4.21 21.90 -21.52
CA ASP A 327 4.97 20.73 -21.06
C ASP A 327 4.02 19.52 -20.92
N PHE A 328 4.56 18.36 -20.57
CA PHE A 328 3.81 17.11 -20.48
C PHE A 328 4.00 16.42 -19.14
N LEU A 329 2.97 15.71 -18.69
CA LEU A 329 3.04 14.76 -17.59
C LEU A 329 2.41 13.43 -18.00
N ARG A 330 2.85 12.33 -17.39
CA ARG A 330 2.06 11.10 -17.41
C ARG A 330 0.72 11.37 -16.72
N ALA A 331 -0.33 10.75 -17.23
CA ALA A 331 -1.68 10.98 -16.73
C ALA A 331 -1.83 10.56 -15.26
N GLU A 332 -1.16 9.47 -14.84
CA GLU A 332 -1.19 9.01 -13.45
C GLU A 332 -0.47 9.99 -12.50
N ASP A 333 0.69 10.51 -12.92
CA ASP A 333 1.41 11.55 -12.19
C ASP A 333 0.56 12.81 -12.04
N PHE A 334 -0.14 13.22 -13.10
CA PHE A 334 -1.09 14.33 -13.05
C PHE A 334 -2.25 14.04 -12.09
N ARG A 335 -2.91 12.89 -12.24
CA ARG A 335 -4.05 12.44 -11.42
C ARG A 335 -3.75 12.49 -9.93
N LEU A 336 -2.67 11.83 -9.51
CA LEU A 336 -2.26 11.78 -8.10
C LEU A 336 -1.68 13.10 -7.59
N THR A 337 -1.34 14.05 -8.47
CA THR A 337 -0.93 15.40 -8.04
C THR A 337 -2.14 16.26 -7.70
N ILE A 338 -3.22 16.16 -8.47
CA ILE A 338 -4.43 16.97 -8.24
C ILE A 338 -5.36 16.33 -7.20
N ASP A 339 -5.33 15.01 -7.09
CA ASP A 339 -6.02 14.21 -6.07
C ASP A 339 -5.11 13.08 -5.57
N SER A 340 -4.35 13.37 -4.50
CA SER A 340 -3.40 12.43 -3.91
C SER A 340 -4.04 11.18 -3.29
N THR A 341 -5.34 11.22 -3.04
CA THR A 341 -6.08 10.05 -2.52
C THR A 341 -6.56 9.13 -3.65
N GLY A 342 -6.65 9.66 -4.87
CA GLY A 342 -7.24 8.96 -6.01
C GLY A 342 -8.69 8.52 -5.79
N ARG A 343 -9.44 9.17 -4.89
CA ARG A 343 -10.82 8.81 -4.56
C ARG A 343 -11.87 9.65 -5.30
N LYS A 344 -11.53 10.89 -5.68
CA LYS A 344 -12.38 11.73 -6.53
C LYS A 344 -12.07 11.43 -7.99
N LEU A 345 -10.82 11.65 -8.41
CA LEU A 345 -10.36 11.26 -9.75
C LEU A 345 -9.84 9.83 -9.69
N LYS A 346 -10.76 8.87 -9.79
CA LYS A 346 -10.49 7.44 -9.52
C LYS A 346 -9.52 6.80 -10.52
N SER A 347 -9.49 7.26 -11.77
CA SER A 347 -8.59 6.74 -12.82
C SER A 347 -8.28 7.84 -13.84
N SER A 348 -7.47 7.51 -14.85
CA SER A 348 -7.25 8.35 -16.04
C SER A 348 -8.15 8.01 -17.23
N ILE A 349 -9.17 7.16 -17.05
CA ILE A 349 -10.22 6.93 -18.07
C ILE A 349 -11.30 7.99 -17.87
N CYS A 350 -11.17 9.10 -18.60
CA CYS A 350 -12.11 10.21 -18.54
C CYS A 350 -11.86 11.20 -19.69
N LYS A 351 -12.85 12.06 -19.95
CA LYS A 351 -12.69 13.25 -20.79
C LYS A 351 -12.37 14.45 -19.92
N ILE A 352 -11.35 15.21 -20.30
CA ILE A 352 -10.93 16.44 -19.60
C ILE A 352 -11.47 17.64 -20.36
N VAL A 353 -12.27 18.48 -19.69
CA VAL A 353 -12.79 19.71 -20.29
C VAL A 353 -12.59 20.91 -19.36
N LYS A 354 -12.43 22.08 -19.95
CA LYS A 354 -12.49 23.34 -19.24
C LYS A 354 -13.96 23.66 -18.94
N TRP A 355 -14.29 23.95 -17.68
CA TRP A 355 -15.66 24.24 -17.24
C TRP A 355 -15.65 25.48 -16.34
N ASP A 356 -15.97 26.65 -16.86
CA ASP A 356 -15.94 27.92 -16.12
C ASP A 356 -14.56 28.15 -15.44
N ASN A 357 -14.55 28.17 -14.10
CA ASN A 357 -13.37 28.29 -13.25
C ASN A 357 -12.74 26.95 -12.86
N ASP A 358 -13.30 25.82 -13.32
CA ASP A 358 -12.89 24.46 -13.00
C ASP A 358 -12.29 23.71 -14.20
N TRP A 359 -11.55 22.66 -13.89
CA TRP A 359 -11.34 21.51 -14.77
C TRP A 359 -12.37 20.44 -14.44
N ALA A 360 -13.18 20.06 -15.42
CA ALA A 360 -14.16 18.98 -15.27
C ALA A 360 -13.65 17.69 -15.92
N PHE A 361 -13.89 16.57 -15.24
CA PHE A 361 -13.55 15.24 -15.70
C PHE A 361 -14.84 14.44 -15.84
N LEU A 362 -15.12 13.95 -17.05
CA LEU A 362 -16.41 13.39 -17.46
C LEU A 362 -16.26 11.92 -17.88
N SER A 363 -17.37 11.18 -17.86
CA SER A 363 -17.45 9.79 -18.35
C SER A 363 -16.40 8.88 -17.69
N GLY A 364 -16.28 9.01 -16.38
CA GLY A 364 -15.25 8.35 -15.61
C GLY A 364 -15.49 6.85 -15.46
N ARG A 365 -14.44 6.05 -15.67
CA ARG A 365 -14.50 4.58 -15.56
C ARG A 365 -13.27 4.00 -14.86
N GLY A 366 -13.42 2.88 -14.17
CA GLY A 366 -12.35 2.24 -13.41
C GLY A 366 -11.90 3.02 -12.17
N TRP A 367 -11.12 2.34 -11.33
CA TRP A 367 -10.53 2.87 -10.11
C TRP A 367 -9.13 2.29 -9.92
N GLY A 368 -8.14 3.18 -10.01
CA GLY A 368 -6.73 2.93 -9.85
C GLY A 368 -5.96 3.09 -11.16
N HIS A 369 -4.67 2.83 -11.06
CA HIS A 369 -3.73 2.98 -12.18
C HIS A 369 -3.99 1.97 -13.31
N GLY A 370 -4.65 0.85 -13.02
CA GLY A 370 -5.12 -0.12 -14.03
C GLY A 370 -4.05 -1.06 -14.57
N VAL A 371 -2.85 -1.11 -14.00
CA VAL A 371 -1.72 -1.95 -14.45
C VAL A 371 -1.73 -3.28 -13.70
N GLY A 372 -1.45 -4.38 -14.39
CA GLY A 372 -1.39 -5.71 -13.78
C GLY A 372 -2.78 -6.24 -13.40
N MET A 373 -2.94 -6.76 -12.18
CA MET A 373 -4.17 -7.43 -11.77
C MET A 373 -5.30 -6.46 -11.42
N CYS A 374 -6.48 -6.72 -11.99
CA CYS A 374 -7.73 -6.05 -11.64
C CYS A 374 -8.40 -6.81 -10.48
N GLN A 375 -8.52 -6.23 -9.28
CA GLN A 375 -9.06 -6.92 -8.10
C GLN A 375 -10.50 -7.44 -8.34
N TYR A 376 -11.41 -6.57 -8.79
CA TYR A 376 -12.77 -6.99 -9.14
C TYR A 376 -12.82 -7.98 -10.32
N GLY A 377 -11.81 -7.97 -11.18
CA GLY A 377 -11.73 -8.91 -12.29
C GLY A 377 -11.22 -10.28 -11.84
N ALA A 378 -10.28 -10.32 -10.90
CA ALA A 378 -9.86 -11.55 -10.21
C ALA A 378 -11.02 -12.18 -9.44
N GLU A 379 -11.83 -11.38 -8.77
CA GLU A 379 -13.09 -11.84 -8.15
C GLU A 379 -14.05 -12.42 -9.19
N GLY A 380 -14.26 -11.73 -10.32
CA GLY A 380 -15.13 -12.27 -11.38
C GLY A 380 -14.63 -13.58 -11.98
N MET A 381 -13.33 -13.69 -12.22
CA MET A 381 -12.72 -14.95 -12.64
C MET A 381 -12.91 -16.05 -11.58
N ALA A 382 -12.71 -15.74 -10.31
CA ALA A 382 -12.88 -16.72 -9.23
C ALA A 382 -14.34 -17.18 -9.10
N ARG A 383 -15.33 -16.28 -9.27
CA ARG A 383 -16.77 -16.63 -9.33
C ARG A 383 -17.12 -17.55 -10.48
N GLU A 384 -16.38 -17.47 -11.59
CA GLU A 384 -16.46 -18.40 -12.72
C GLU A 384 -15.67 -19.70 -12.50
N GLY A 385 -15.14 -19.92 -11.29
CA GLY A 385 -14.39 -21.13 -10.91
C GLY A 385 -12.96 -21.18 -11.42
N LYS A 386 -12.36 -20.03 -11.81
CA LYS A 386 -10.95 -19.98 -12.20
C LYS A 386 -10.05 -20.14 -10.98
N THR A 387 -9.00 -20.95 -11.13
CA THR A 387 -8.01 -21.16 -10.07
C THR A 387 -7.10 -19.94 -9.90
N VAL A 388 -6.37 -19.88 -8.79
CA VAL A 388 -5.37 -18.83 -8.53
C VAL A 388 -4.32 -18.73 -9.65
N GLU A 389 -3.86 -19.86 -10.19
CA GLU A 389 -2.90 -19.90 -11.30
C GLU A 389 -3.49 -19.32 -12.58
N GLN A 390 -4.76 -19.61 -12.87
CA GLN A 390 -5.46 -19.08 -14.03
C GLN A 390 -5.69 -17.56 -13.92
N ILE A 391 -6.03 -17.07 -12.73
CA ILE A 391 -6.18 -15.63 -12.46
C ILE A 391 -4.84 -14.92 -12.66
N LEU A 392 -3.77 -15.42 -12.03
CA LEU A 392 -2.46 -14.77 -12.10
C LEU A 392 -1.85 -14.84 -13.49
N SER A 393 -1.94 -15.97 -14.19
CA SER A 393 -1.44 -16.09 -15.57
C SER A 393 -2.21 -15.23 -16.57
N TYR A 394 -3.49 -14.92 -16.29
CA TYR A 394 -4.28 -14.01 -17.11
C TYR A 394 -3.81 -12.55 -16.97
N TYR A 395 -3.64 -12.07 -15.73
CA TYR A 395 -3.24 -10.68 -15.47
C TYR A 395 -1.74 -10.43 -15.58
N TYR A 396 -0.94 -11.48 -15.46
CA TYR A 396 0.52 -11.43 -15.58
C TYR A 396 1.02 -12.51 -16.57
N PRO A 397 0.73 -12.37 -17.88
CA PRO A 397 1.10 -13.37 -18.87
C PRO A 397 2.61 -13.66 -18.89
N GLY A 398 2.97 -14.95 -18.96
CA GLY A 398 4.37 -15.39 -18.96
C GLY A 398 5.07 -15.33 -17.61
N SER A 399 4.38 -14.93 -16.54
CA SER A 399 4.90 -15.09 -15.18
C SER A 399 4.71 -16.52 -14.66
N LYS A 400 5.52 -16.91 -13.67
CA LYS A 400 5.46 -18.21 -12.99
C LYS A 400 5.40 -18.01 -11.49
N ILE A 401 4.70 -18.91 -10.80
CA ILE A 401 4.70 -18.95 -9.34
C ILE A 401 5.95 -19.70 -8.87
N LEU A 402 6.74 -19.07 -8.00
CA LEU A 402 7.83 -19.70 -7.25
C LEU A 402 7.49 -19.66 -5.76
N THR A 403 7.84 -20.72 -5.03
CA THR A 403 7.75 -20.71 -3.55
C THR A 403 9.12 -20.41 -2.95
N LEU A 404 9.22 -19.30 -2.22
CA LEU A 404 10.42 -18.95 -1.46
C LEU A 404 10.50 -19.79 -0.18
N GLY A 405 11.69 -20.33 0.12
CA GLY A 405 11.96 -20.98 1.40
C GLY A 405 12.37 -19.94 2.45
N TYR A 406 11.45 -19.59 3.35
CA TYR A 406 11.74 -18.82 4.56
C TYR A 406 10.81 -19.19 5.70
#